data_AF-A0ABD2NIC6-F1
#
_entry.id   AF-A0ABD2NIC6-F1
#
_cell.length_a   1.000
_cell.length_b   1.000
_cell.length_c   1.000
_cell.angle_alpha   90.00
_cell.angle_beta   90.00
_cell.angle_gamma   90.00
#
_symmetry.space_group_name_H-M   'P 1'
#
loop_
_entity.id
_entity.type
_entity.pdbx_description
1 polymer ?
#
loop_
_entity_poly.entity_id
_entity_poly.type
_entity_poly.pdbx_seq_one_letter_code
_entity_poly.pdbx_strand_id
1 'polypeptide(L)'
;MPPSAADKIKQYREFRQTALRRLQDINEIALNTDEDENKKFQLKMRCLTVDLVYEDFGIQHNHMLQHISLQEDAEEMLAAEELVLQEADQSYFNIKATYYKLFEQDKEQSEVRSHYSNIHGYTFLQVMGPGIRWSKIVKVFVQGSGRKLKF
;
A
#
# COMPACT_ATOMS: atom_id res chain seq x y z
N MET A 1 33.47 6.65 9.75
CA MET A 1 32.52 6.24 10.80
C MET A 1 31.27 5.71 10.12
N PRO A 2 30.61 4.66 10.63
CA PRO A 2 29.31 4.22 10.10
C PRO A 2 28.24 5.30 10.33
N PRO A 3 27.22 5.41 9.46
CA PRO A 3 26.14 6.38 9.62
C PRO A 3 25.35 6.15 10.90
N SER A 4 24.96 7.23 11.57
CA SER A 4 24.13 7.17 12.78
C SER A 4 22.71 6.67 12.47
N ALA A 5 21.95 6.28 13.49
CA ALA A 5 20.54 5.89 13.31
C ALA A 5 19.70 7.04 12.73
N ALA A 6 19.97 8.29 13.16
CA ALA A 6 19.32 9.49 12.62
C ALA A 6 19.65 9.70 11.13
N ASP A 7 20.90 9.49 10.71
CA ASP A 7 21.30 9.60 9.30
C ASP A 7 20.58 8.56 8.44
N LYS A 8 20.46 7.33 8.94
CA LYS A 8 19.72 6.26 8.25
C LYS A 8 18.24 6.58 8.13
N ILE A 9 17.59 7.04 9.22
CA ILE A 9 16.18 7.46 9.19
C ILE A 9 15.96 8.55 8.13
N LYS A 10 16.85 9.55 8.08
CA LYS A 10 16.79 10.62 7.07
C LYS A 10 16.91 10.06 5.65
N GLN A 11 17.88 9.18 5.41
CA GLN A 11 18.08 8.57 4.10
C GLN A 11 16.85 7.76 3.64
N TYR A 12 16.28 6.94 4.53
CA TYR A 12 15.08 6.17 4.21
C TYR A 12 13.86 7.07 3.96
N ARG A 13 13.72 8.19 4.67
CA ARG A 13 12.68 9.20 4.41
C ARG A 13 12.78 9.77 3.01
N GLU A 14 13.98 10.13 2.55
CA GLU A 14 14.19 10.69 1.21
C GLU A 14 13.84 9.69 0.10
N PHE A 15 14.26 8.43 0.24
CA PHE A 15 13.91 7.39 -0.73
C PHE A 15 12.42 7.10 -0.75
N ARG A 16 11.81 6.92 0.42
CA ARG A 16 10.37 6.69 0.55
C ARG A 16 9.56 7.86 -0.02
N GLN A 17 9.95 9.11 0.25
CA GLN A 17 9.27 10.29 -0.31
C GLN A 17 9.30 10.31 -1.83
N THR A 18 10.37 9.80 -2.46
CA THR A 18 10.43 9.69 -3.91
C THR A 18 9.39 8.70 -4.44
N ALA A 19 9.23 7.54 -3.79
CA ALA A 19 8.20 6.57 -4.16
C ALA A 19 6.78 7.11 -3.90
N LEU A 20 6.56 7.78 -2.77
CA LEU A 20 5.29 8.40 -2.42
C LEU A 20 4.87 9.46 -3.46
N ARG A 21 5.78 10.36 -3.86
CA ARG A 21 5.49 11.34 -4.92
C ARG A 21 5.10 10.68 -6.23
N ARG A 22 5.79 9.60 -6.61
CA ARG A 22 5.42 8.84 -7.81
C ARG A 22 4.01 8.24 -7.70
N LEU A 23 3.63 7.70 -6.54
CA LEU A 23 2.25 7.24 -6.31
C LEU A 23 1.25 8.38 -6.42
N GLN A 24 1.53 9.52 -5.79
CA GLN A 24 0.67 10.70 -5.86
C GLN A 24 0.50 11.21 -7.30
N ASP A 25 1.58 11.29 -8.09
CA ASP A 25 1.54 11.71 -9.50
C ASP A 25 0.66 10.76 -10.34
N ILE A 26 0.79 9.45 -10.13
CA ILE A 26 -0.04 8.46 -10.85
C ILE A 26 -1.49 8.55 -10.40
N ASN A 27 -1.73 8.77 -9.10
CA ASN A 27 -3.07 8.95 -8.55
C ASN A 27 -3.74 10.22 -9.07
N GLU A 28 -3.01 11.33 -9.23
CA GLU A 28 -3.53 12.54 -9.86
C GLU A 28 -3.95 12.29 -11.31
N ILE A 29 -3.16 11.53 -12.07
CA ILE A 29 -3.57 11.10 -13.41
C ILE A 29 -4.86 10.29 -13.31
N ALA A 30 -4.92 9.29 -12.43
CA ALA A 30 -6.08 8.42 -12.25
C ALA A 30 -7.37 9.21 -11.95
N LEU A 31 -7.32 10.14 -10.97
CA LEU A 31 -8.46 10.96 -10.58
C LEU A 31 -9.00 11.84 -11.71
N ASN A 32 -8.16 12.20 -12.68
CA ASN A 32 -8.52 13.08 -13.79
C ASN A 32 -8.68 12.35 -15.13
N THR A 33 -8.78 11.01 -15.12
CA THR A 33 -8.72 10.18 -16.34
C THR A 33 -10.07 10.01 -17.06
N ASP A 34 -11.22 10.11 -16.38
CA ASP A 34 -12.53 9.70 -16.93
C ASP A 34 -12.90 10.40 -18.27
N GLU A 35 -12.42 11.62 -18.51
CA GLU A 35 -12.78 12.44 -19.69
C GLU A 35 -11.65 12.63 -20.73
N ASP A 36 -10.43 12.16 -20.46
CA ASP A 36 -9.23 12.47 -21.28
C ASP A 36 -8.53 11.19 -21.77
N GLU A 37 -8.61 10.93 -23.08
CA GLU A 37 -7.99 9.76 -23.73
C GLU A 37 -6.45 9.73 -23.60
N ASN A 38 -5.79 10.89 -23.55
CA ASN A 38 -4.35 10.94 -23.31
C ASN A 38 -4.02 10.53 -21.86
N LYS A 39 -4.82 10.97 -20.88
CA LYS A 39 -4.67 10.53 -19.49
C LYS A 39 -4.99 9.05 -19.31
N LYS A 40 -5.97 8.50 -20.03
CA LYS A 40 -6.24 7.04 -20.07
C LYS A 40 -5.01 6.27 -20.53
N PHE A 41 -4.40 6.69 -21.64
CA PHE A 41 -3.17 6.07 -22.14
C PHE A 41 -2.04 6.16 -21.11
N GLN A 42 -1.83 7.33 -20.50
CA GLN A 42 -0.80 7.52 -19.47
C GLN A 42 -1.05 6.64 -18.24
N LEU A 43 -2.29 6.59 -17.74
CA LEU A 43 -2.66 5.73 -16.62
C LEU A 43 -2.38 4.27 -16.94
N LYS A 44 -2.76 3.81 -18.14
CA LYS A 44 -2.54 2.42 -18.56
C LYS A 44 -1.06 2.05 -18.53
N MET A 45 -0.19 2.93 -19.05
CA MET A 45 1.25 2.71 -19.07
C MET A 45 1.87 2.76 -17.67
N ARG A 46 1.49 3.75 -16.85
CA ARG A 46 2.07 3.92 -15.51
C ARG A 46 1.59 2.88 -14.50
N CYS A 47 0.38 2.35 -14.68
CA CYS A 47 -0.14 1.29 -13.82
C CYS A 47 0.67 -0.02 -13.94
N LEU A 48 1.43 -0.23 -15.03
CA LEU A 48 2.33 -1.39 -15.16
C LEU A 48 3.45 -1.40 -14.12
N THR A 49 3.81 -0.23 -13.58
CA THR A 49 4.90 -0.07 -12.62
C THR A 49 4.41 0.29 -11.22
N VAL A 50 3.10 0.48 -11.01
CA VAL A 50 2.58 0.99 -9.73
C VAL A 50 2.85 0.02 -8.57
N ASP A 51 2.76 -1.28 -8.82
CA ASP A 51 3.02 -2.32 -7.81
C ASP A 51 4.49 -2.27 -7.36
N LEU A 52 5.43 -2.06 -8.30
CA LEU A 52 6.87 -1.90 -7.99
C LEU A 52 7.14 -0.63 -7.17
N VAL A 53 6.50 0.49 -7.51
CA VAL A 53 6.66 1.75 -6.77
C VAL A 53 6.14 1.60 -5.33
N TYR A 54 5.02 0.91 -5.15
CA TYR A 54 4.46 0.66 -3.82
C TYR A 54 5.30 -0.32 -3.00
N GLU A 55 5.84 -1.37 -3.63
CA GLU A 55 6.79 -2.29 -2.99
C GLU A 55 8.07 -1.56 -2.53
N ASP A 56 8.65 -0.73 -3.40
CA ASP A 56 9.80 0.12 -3.06
C ASP A 56 9.49 1.03 -1.87
N PHE A 57 8.33 1.68 -1.85
CA PHE A 57 7.87 2.47 -0.72
C PHE A 57 7.85 1.63 0.57
N GLY A 58 7.24 0.45 0.52
CA GLY A 58 7.10 -0.45 1.67
C GLY A 58 8.44 -0.92 2.23
N ILE A 59 9.40 -1.27 1.37
CA ILE A 59 10.75 -1.68 1.78
C ILE A 59 11.44 -0.54 2.53
N GLN A 60 11.47 0.67 1.96
CA GLN A 60 12.15 1.81 2.59
C GLN A 60 11.44 2.23 3.88
N HIS A 61 10.10 2.20 3.90
CA HIS A 61 9.32 2.53 5.08
C HIS A 61 9.57 1.54 6.22
N ASN A 62 9.57 0.24 5.96
CA ASN A 62 9.85 -0.78 6.97
C ASN A 62 11.27 -0.68 7.54
N HIS A 63 12.28 -0.46 6.70
CA HIS A 63 13.64 -0.22 7.18
C HIS A 63 13.74 1.01 8.09
N MET A 64 13.03 2.08 7.74
CA MET A 64 12.96 3.28 8.59
C MET A 64 12.30 2.99 9.94
N LEU A 65 11.17 2.28 9.97
CA LEU A 65 10.47 1.94 11.22
C LEU A 65 11.36 1.12 12.16
N GLN A 66 12.18 0.20 11.63
CA GLN A 66 13.16 -0.53 12.43
C GLN A 66 14.16 0.41 13.12
N HIS A 67 14.63 1.45 12.44
CA HIS A 67 15.55 2.42 13.04
C HIS A 67 14.86 3.38 14.02
N ILE A 68 13.62 3.79 13.73
CA ILE A 68 12.81 4.62 14.63
C ILE A 68 12.54 3.89 15.94
N SER A 69 12.24 2.59 15.89
CA SER A 69 11.93 1.78 17.09
C SER A 69 13.06 1.73 18.13
N LEU A 70 14.27 2.16 17.76
CA LEU A 70 15.45 2.20 18.61
C LEU A 70 15.72 3.60 19.21
N GLN A 71 14.89 4.60 18.90
CA GLN A 71 15.02 5.96 19.42
C GLN A 71 14.22 6.17 20.71
N GLU A 72 14.61 7.15 21.53
CA GLU A 72 13.90 7.48 22.78
C GLU A 72 12.50 8.06 22.55
N ASP A 73 12.28 8.72 21.41
CA ASP A 73 11.04 9.36 20.96
C ASP A 73 10.26 8.50 19.95
N ALA A 74 10.51 7.19 19.92
CA ALA A 74 9.95 6.28 18.92
C ALA A 74 8.43 6.37 18.77
N GLU A 75 7.66 6.55 19.86
CA GLU A 75 6.19 6.53 19.82
C GLU A 75 5.60 7.69 18.97
N GLU A 76 6.08 8.91 19.17
CA GLU A 76 5.62 10.08 18.40
C GLU A 76 6.04 9.98 16.94
N MET A 77 7.28 9.53 16.69
CA MET A 77 7.78 9.31 15.35
C MET A 77 6.96 8.24 14.62
N LEU A 78 6.68 7.09 15.25
CA LEU A 78 5.88 6.01 14.64
C LEU A 78 4.47 6.48 14.30
N ALA A 79 3.82 7.29 15.16
CA ALA A 79 2.50 7.84 14.89
C ALA A 79 2.48 8.76 13.66
N ALA A 80 3.51 9.59 13.48
CA ALA A 80 3.64 10.42 12.28
C ALA A 80 3.84 9.58 11.01
N GLU A 81 4.58 8.47 11.12
CA GLU A 81 4.87 7.60 9.98
C GLU A 81 3.67 6.74 9.55
N GLU A 82 2.75 6.41 10.46
CA GLU A 82 1.48 5.75 10.15
C GLU A 82 0.61 6.58 9.19
N LEU A 83 0.56 7.90 9.35
CA LEU A 83 -0.18 8.79 8.44
C LEU A 83 0.38 8.74 7.02
N VAL A 84 1.70 8.62 6.89
CA VAL A 84 2.36 8.52 5.57
C VAL A 84 2.07 7.18 4.91
N LEU A 85 2.00 6.10 5.70
CA LEU A 85 1.59 4.79 5.19
C LEU A 85 0.15 4.83 4.65
N GLN A 86 -0.77 5.44 5.40
CA GLN A 86 -2.16 5.61 4.98
C GLN A 86 -2.29 6.40 3.68
N GLU A 87 -1.48 7.45 3.49
CA GLU A 87 -1.46 8.23 2.25
C GLU A 87 -0.97 7.42 1.05
N ALA A 88 0.07 6.60 1.23
CA ALA A 88 0.59 5.70 0.21
C ALA A 88 -0.45 4.65 -0.18
N ASP A 89 -1.06 4.00 0.81
CA ASP A 89 -2.11 3.00 0.62
C ASP A 89 -3.29 3.58 -0.16
N GLN A 90 -3.78 4.75 0.27
CA GLN A 90 -4.89 5.41 -0.39
C GLN A 90 -4.58 5.72 -1.86
N SER A 91 -3.37 6.22 -2.13
CA SER A 91 -2.92 6.50 -3.49
C SER A 91 -2.85 5.23 -4.34
N TYR A 92 -2.21 4.18 -3.81
CA TYR A 92 -2.08 2.88 -4.47
C TYR A 92 -3.44 2.28 -4.83
N PHE A 93 -4.36 2.16 -3.86
CA PHE A 93 -5.66 1.55 -4.08
C PHE A 93 -6.55 2.37 -5.00
N ASN A 94 -6.50 3.70 -4.95
CA ASN A 94 -7.23 4.55 -5.90
C ASN A 94 -6.77 4.34 -7.34
N ILE A 95 -5.46 4.25 -7.57
CA ILE A 95 -4.89 3.96 -8.90
C ILE A 95 -5.41 2.62 -9.41
N LYS A 96 -5.26 1.56 -8.61
CA LYS A 96 -5.69 0.21 -9.00
C LYS A 96 -7.19 0.18 -9.27
N ALA A 97 -8.01 0.71 -8.36
CA ALA A 97 -9.46 0.76 -8.53
C ALA A 97 -9.87 1.48 -9.82
N THR A 98 -9.23 2.61 -10.13
CA THR A 98 -9.50 3.37 -11.34
C THR A 98 -9.07 2.62 -12.60
N TYR A 99 -7.90 1.99 -12.58
CA TYR A 99 -7.42 1.16 -13.67
C TYR A 99 -8.38 -0.01 -13.96
N TYR A 100 -8.76 -0.76 -12.92
CA TYR A 100 -9.71 -1.88 -13.07
C TYR A 100 -11.06 -1.40 -13.61
N LYS A 101 -11.59 -0.29 -13.07
CA LYS A 101 -12.83 0.35 -13.55
C LYS A 101 -12.76 0.68 -15.04
N LEU A 102 -11.64 1.23 -15.52
CA LEU A 102 -11.54 1.74 -16.88
C LEU A 102 -11.11 0.72 -17.93
N PHE A 103 -10.36 -0.31 -17.55
CA PHE A 103 -9.71 -1.20 -18.52
C PHE A 103 -10.03 -2.69 -18.31
N GLU A 104 -10.57 -3.08 -17.17
CA GLU A 104 -10.74 -4.51 -16.83
C GLU A 104 -12.15 -4.88 -16.34
N GLN A 105 -13.13 -3.96 -16.42
CA GLN A 105 -14.53 -4.23 -16.04
C GLN A 105 -15.18 -5.41 -16.78
N ASP A 106 -14.64 -5.81 -17.94
CA ASP A 106 -15.14 -6.95 -18.72
C ASP A 106 -14.35 -8.26 -18.51
N LYS A 107 -13.26 -8.28 -17.73
CA LYS A 107 -12.47 -9.50 -17.48
C LYS A 107 -13.05 -10.40 -16.38
N GLU A 108 -13.82 -9.85 -15.43
CA GLU A 108 -14.39 -10.64 -14.34
C GLU A 108 -15.52 -11.59 -14.77
N GLN A 109 -16.12 -11.42 -15.96
CA GLN A 109 -17.09 -12.40 -16.48
C GLN A 109 -16.43 -13.63 -17.12
N SER A 110 -15.12 -13.63 -17.41
CA SER A 110 -14.46 -14.73 -18.12
C SER A 110 -13.44 -15.53 -17.30
N GLU A 111 -12.96 -15.04 -16.15
CA GLU A 111 -11.90 -15.72 -15.37
C GLU A 111 -12.22 -15.90 -13.89
N VAL A 112 -13.32 -16.59 -13.57
CA VAL A 112 -13.40 -17.36 -12.31
C VAL A 112 -12.55 -18.63 -12.46
N ARG A 113 -11.22 -18.48 -12.45
CA ARG A 113 -10.29 -19.58 -12.17
C ARG A 113 -9.23 -19.13 -11.18
N SER A 114 -9.58 -19.35 -9.91
CA SER A 114 -8.71 -19.43 -8.74
C SER A 114 -7.23 -19.64 -9.07
N HIS A 115 -6.41 -18.66 -8.72
CA HIS A 115 -4.97 -18.85 -8.53
C HIS A 115 -4.59 -18.34 -7.15
N TYR A 116 -4.44 -19.30 -6.23
CA TYR A 116 -3.74 -19.10 -4.97
C TYR A 116 -2.23 -19.01 -5.27
N SER A 117 -1.62 -17.85 -5.10
CA SER A 117 -0.16 -17.75 -4.96
C SER A 117 0.19 -17.58 -3.48
N ASN A 118 0.79 -18.62 -2.91
CA ASN A 118 1.45 -18.55 -1.60
C ASN A 118 2.73 -17.73 -1.76
N ILE A 119 2.76 -16.54 -1.18
CA ILE A 119 3.99 -15.79 -0.95
C ILE A 119 4.15 -15.67 0.57
N HIS A 120 5.15 -16.37 1.09
CA HIS A 120 5.76 -16.15 2.41
C HIS A 120 4.81 -15.84 3.58
N GLY A 121 4.17 -16.87 4.14
CA GLY A 121 3.67 -16.85 5.52
C GLY A 121 2.48 -15.92 5.84
N TYR A 122 1.99 -15.13 4.90
CA TYR A 122 0.82 -14.26 5.09
C TYR A 122 -0.31 -14.66 4.16
N THR A 123 -1.34 -15.28 4.72
CA THR A 123 -2.61 -15.48 4.01
C THR A 123 -3.40 -14.18 4.04
N PHE A 124 -3.24 -13.35 3.01
CA PHE A 124 -4.17 -12.24 2.77
C PHE A 124 -5.47 -12.84 2.21
N LEU A 125 -6.50 -12.90 3.05
CA LEU A 125 -7.85 -13.21 2.60
C LEU A 125 -8.40 -11.97 1.89
N GLN A 126 -8.17 -11.91 0.59
CA GLN A 126 -8.75 -10.93 -0.30
C GLN A 126 -10.25 -11.21 -0.43
N VAL A 127 -11.05 -10.60 0.46
CA VAL A 127 -12.51 -10.62 0.35
C VAL A 127 -12.92 -9.35 -0.39
N MET A 128 -12.85 -9.38 -1.73
CA MET A 128 -13.53 -8.39 -2.57
C MET A 128 -14.91 -8.92 -2.91
N GLY A 129 -15.91 -8.41 -2.18
CA GLY A 129 -17.32 -8.58 -2.50
C GLY A 129 -18.04 -7.25 -2.25
N PRO A 130 -18.98 -6.83 -3.12
CA PRO A 130 -19.65 -5.54 -2.98
C PRO A 130 -20.59 -5.57 -1.77
N GLY A 131 -20.24 -4.86 -0.69
CA GLY A 131 -21.18 -4.63 0.43
C GLY A 131 -20.64 -4.68 1.86
N ILE A 132 -19.33 -4.78 2.12
CA ILE A 132 -18.81 -4.83 3.50
C ILE A 132 -18.58 -3.41 4.05
N ARG A 133 -19.37 -3.03 5.06
CA ARG A 133 -19.17 -1.80 5.85
C ARG A 133 -17.79 -1.82 6.52
N TRP A 134 -17.04 -0.73 6.38
CA TRP A 134 -15.69 -0.46 6.92
C TRP A 134 -15.53 -0.63 8.44
N SER A 135 -16.59 -0.91 9.20
CA SER A 135 -16.56 -1.03 10.66
C SER A 135 -16.02 -2.37 11.21
N LYS A 136 -15.52 -3.28 10.36
CA LYS A 136 -15.05 -4.61 10.78
C LYS A 136 -13.57 -4.93 10.50
N ILE A 137 -12.81 -4.00 9.92
CA ILE A 137 -11.36 -4.19 9.71
C ILE A 137 -10.58 -4.00 11.03
N VAL A 138 -11.18 -3.33 12.02
CA VAL A 138 -10.62 -3.19 13.37
C VAL A 138 -10.99 -4.40 14.24
N LYS A 139 -10.46 -5.59 13.90
CA LYS A 139 -10.37 -6.73 14.83
C LYS A 139 -9.45 -7.85 14.34
N VAL A 140 -8.31 -7.49 13.74
CA VAL A 140 -7.20 -8.44 13.54
C VAL A 140 -5.89 -7.83 14.03
N PHE A 141 -5.96 -7.16 15.17
CA PHE A 141 -4.79 -6.96 16.03
C PHE A 141 -5.19 -7.43 17.42
N VAL A 142 -4.41 -8.37 17.96
CA VAL A 142 -4.61 -9.15 19.21
C VAL A 142 -5.17 -10.56 18.97
N GLN A 143 -4.35 -11.45 18.41
CA GLN A 143 -4.26 -12.84 18.89
C GLN A 143 -2.99 -13.56 18.40
N GLY A 144 -1.84 -12.88 18.51
CA GLY A 144 -0.51 -13.52 18.50
C GLY A 144 -0.12 -14.11 19.87
N SER A 145 -1.08 -14.40 20.74
CA SER A 145 -0.85 -15.09 22.02
C SER A 145 -1.97 -16.09 22.26
N GLY A 146 -1.62 -17.37 22.19
CA GLY A 146 -2.57 -18.48 22.17
C GLY A 146 -3.43 -18.59 23.42
N ARG A 147 -4.70 -18.21 23.32
CA ARG A 147 -5.78 -18.73 24.18
C ARG A 147 -7.05 -18.96 23.37
N LYS A 148 -7.51 -20.22 23.35
CA LYS A 148 -8.83 -20.63 22.85
C LYS A 148 -9.90 -20.12 23.82
N LEU A 149 -10.91 -19.42 23.31
CA LEU A 149 -12.19 -19.26 24.00
C LEU A 149 -13.19 -20.22 23.33
N LYS A 150 -13.79 -21.10 24.14
CA LYS A 150 -14.94 -21.92 23.76
C LYS A 150 -16.20 -21.03 23.79
N PHE A 151 -17.09 -21.36 22.85
CA PHE A 151 -18.36 -20.73 22.47
C PHE A 151 -19.15 -20.06 23.58
#